data_AF-A0A7Z9YVH7-F1
#
_entry.id   AF-A0A7Z9YVH7-F1
#
_cell.length_a   1.000
_cell.length_b   1.000
_cell.length_c   1.000
_cell.angle_alpha   90.00
_cell.angle_beta   90.00
_cell.angle_gamma   90.00
#
_symmetry.space_group_name_H-M   'P 1'
#
loop_
_entity.id
_entity.type
_entity.pdbx_description
1 polymer ?
#
loop_
_entity_poly.entity_id
_entity_poly.type
_entity_poly.pdbx_seq_one_letter_code
_entity_poly.pdbx_strand_id
1 'polypeptide(L)'
;MPGQIKTFRIPCYAASLEETELNSFLRSVQILTVHRDFVADGSNSFQVFTVEYFDKGTVEGNRNRKKAKVDYREILPDEDFALFARLRQWRKETAASEGTAVYTIFTNEQLAQIAGKRPENKAGLQEIAGIGTAKIDKYADTVLALLAEINQQQRIA
;
A
#
# COMPACT_ATOMS: atom_id res chain seq x y z
N MET A 1 3.40 -2.87 -16.00
CA MET A 1 4.74 -2.42 -16.40
C MET A 1 5.76 -3.15 -15.55
N PRO A 2 6.89 -3.62 -16.10
CA PRO A 2 7.96 -4.22 -15.29
C PRO A 2 8.65 -3.13 -14.45
N GLY A 3 9.02 -3.47 -13.21
CA GLY A 3 9.76 -2.57 -12.33
C GLY A 3 11.15 -2.26 -12.89
N GLN A 4 11.65 -1.06 -12.61
CA GLN A 4 13.01 -0.63 -12.93
C GLN A 4 13.90 -0.72 -11.69
N ILE A 5 15.21 -0.85 -11.91
CA ILE A 5 16.21 -0.92 -10.84
C ILE A 5 17.25 0.18 -11.07
N LYS A 6 17.58 0.93 -10.02
CA LYS A 6 18.72 1.86 -10.03
C LYS A 6 19.56 1.68 -8.77
N THR A 7 20.88 1.66 -8.94
CA THR A 7 21.85 1.50 -7.86
C THR A 7 22.61 2.81 -7.62
N PHE A 8 22.77 3.18 -6.35
CA PHE A 8 23.55 4.33 -5.89
C PHE A 8 24.67 3.87 -4.97
N ARG A 9 25.82 4.54 -5.01
CA ARG A 9 26.97 4.27 -4.15
C ARG A 9 27.31 5.55 -3.40
N ILE A 10 27.09 5.54 -2.09
CA ILE A 10 27.24 6.71 -1.22
C ILE A 10 28.51 6.53 -0.39
N PRO A 11 29.57 7.33 -0.61
CA PRO A 11 30.76 7.29 0.21
C PRO A 11 30.43 7.47 1.70
N CYS A 12 31.18 6.83 2.59
CA CYS A 12 30.93 6.93 4.03
C CYS A 12 31.54 8.19 4.68
N TYR A 13 32.17 9.06 3.90
CA TYR A 13 32.81 10.28 4.37
C TYR A 13 32.10 11.52 3.80
N ALA A 14 31.54 12.33 4.70
CA ALA A 14 30.84 13.60 4.43
C ALA A 14 29.56 13.52 3.56
N ALA A 15 28.73 14.56 3.63
CA ALA A 15 27.59 14.73 2.75
C ALA A 15 28.08 14.88 1.31
N SER A 16 27.51 14.10 0.40
CA SER A 16 28.03 13.95 -0.97
C SER A 16 26.98 14.29 -2.03
N LEU A 17 27.43 14.55 -3.27
CA LEU A 17 26.53 14.81 -4.40
C LEU A 17 25.64 13.60 -4.69
N GLU A 18 26.18 12.41 -4.49
CA GLU A 18 25.52 11.12 -4.65
C GLU A 18 24.35 10.97 -3.65
N GLU A 19 24.51 11.46 -2.41
CA GLU A 19 23.42 11.49 -1.43
C GLU A 19 22.28 12.42 -1.88
N THR A 20 22.63 13.58 -2.43
CA THR A 20 21.66 14.52 -3.00
C THR A 20 20.94 13.91 -4.21
N GLU A 21 21.65 13.20 -5.08
CA GLU A 21 21.07 12.52 -6.24
C GLU A 21 20.12 11.39 -5.80
N LEU A 22 20.55 10.55 -4.85
CA LEU A 22 19.71 9.49 -4.28
C LEU A 22 18.43 10.10 -3.70
N ASN A 23 18.54 11.13 -2.86
CA ASN A 23 17.39 11.80 -2.25
C ASN A 23 16.45 12.42 -3.30
N SER A 24 17.00 13.04 -4.35
CA SER A 24 16.22 13.59 -5.47
C SER A 24 15.48 12.48 -6.23
N PHE A 25 16.18 11.39 -6.52
CA PHE A 25 15.63 10.23 -7.22
C PHE A 25 14.52 9.54 -6.43
N LEU A 26 14.74 9.27 -5.14
CA LEU A 26 13.72 8.68 -4.25
C LEU A 26 12.44 9.54 -4.21
N ARG A 27 12.56 10.87 -4.38
CA ARG A 27 11.41 11.78 -4.48
C ARG A 27 10.75 11.79 -5.86
N SER A 28 11.43 11.39 -6.92
CA SER A 28 10.91 11.43 -8.29
C SER A 28 10.26 10.12 -8.77
N VAL A 29 10.41 9.01 -8.03
CA VAL A 29 9.90 7.69 -8.44
C VAL A 29 8.89 7.09 -7.45
N GLN A 30 8.05 6.16 -7.92
CA GLN A 30 7.27 5.31 -7.01
C GLN A 30 8.15 4.14 -6.60
N ILE A 31 8.63 4.16 -5.36
CA ILE A 31 9.50 3.14 -4.80
C ILE A 31 8.70 1.86 -4.55
N LEU A 32 9.22 0.74 -5.01
CA LEU A 32 8.74 -0.61 -4.68
C LEU A 32 9.51 -1.14 -3.47
N THR A 33 10.83 -1.17 -3.58
CA THR A 33 11.74 -1.71 -2.57
C THR A 33 13.04 -0.91 -2.54
N VAL A 34 13.65 -0.76 -1.37
CA VAL A 34 15.02 -0.24 -1.22
C VAL A 34 15.85 -1.24 -0.43
N HIS A 35 16.91 -1.74 -1.04
CA HIS A 35 17.93 -2.55 -0.38
C HIS A 35 19.12 -1.67 -0.04
N ARG A 36 19.70 -1.87 1.14
CA ARG A 36 20.88 -1.14 1.61
C ARG A 36 21.95 -2.13 2.04
N ASP A 37 23.10 -2.02 1.40
CA ASP A 37 24.28 -2.82 1.70
C ASP A 37 25.47 -1.91 2.02
N PHE A 38 26.45 -2.44 2.73
CA PHE A 38 27.71 -1.74 3.03
C PHE A 38 28.87 -2.50 2.42
N VAL A 39 29.75 -1.79 1.71
CA VAL A 39 30.99 -2.35 1.17
C VAL A 39 32.15 -1.76 1.95
N ALA A 40 32.84 -2.62 2.69
CA ALA A 40 34.04 -2.27 3.43
C ALA A 40 35.25 -2.29 2.49
N ASP A 41 35.90 -1.14 2.31
CA ASP A 41 37.13 -0.98 1.51
C ASP A 41 38.02 0.12 2.11
N GLY A 42 38.19 0.09 3.44
CA GLY A 42 38.97 1.09 4.17
C GLY A 42 38.46 2.52 3.94
N SER A 43 39.35 3.42 3.49
CA SER A 43 39.01 4.81 3.19
C SER A 43 38.04 4.97 2.02
N ASN A 44 37.87 3.94 1.18
CA ASN A 44 36.96 3.93 0.05
C ASN A 44 35.64 3.23 0.37
N SER A 45 35.33 2.99 1.65
CA SER A 45 34.07 2.34 2.03
C SER A 45 32.85 3.17 1.61
N PHE A 46 31.82 2.49 1.08
CA PHE A 46 30.58 3.12 0.63
C PHE A 46 29.35 2.27 0.96
N GLN A 47 28.20 2.92 1.03
CA GLN A 47 26.90 2.28 1.12
C GLN A 47 26.30 2.13 -0.27
N VAL A 48 25.72 0.97 -0.55
CA VAL A 48 25.00 0.70 -1.78
C VAL A 48 23.52 0.78 -1.49
N PHE A 49 22.80 1.55 -2.30
CA PHE A 49 21.34 1.57 -2.31
C PHE A 49 20.86 1.03 -3.64
N THR A 50 20.16 -0.10 -3.62
CA THR A 50 19.49 -0.65 -4.81
C THR A 50 18.01 -0.38 -4.67
N VAL A 51 17.47 0.42 -5.57
CA VAL A 51 16.08 0.86 -5.54
C VAL A 51 15.33 0.21 -6.69
N GLU A 52 14.29 -0.55 -6.36
CA GLU A 52 13.28 -1.00 -7.30
C GLU A 52 12.15 0.04 -7.37
N TYR A 53 11.73 0.45 -8.57
CA TYR A 53 10.79 1.55 -8.73
C TYR A 53 9.97 1.49 -10.02
N PHE A 54 8.94 2.33 -10.09
CA PHE A 54 8.29 2.76 -11.33
C PHE A 54 8.51 4.26 -11.55
N ASP A 55 8.68 4.67 -12.82
CA ASP A 55 8.69 6.10 -13.17
C ASP A 55 7.36 6.74 -12.77
N LYS A 56 7.43 7.96 -12.20
CA LYS A 56 6.22 8.75 -11.93
C LYS A 56 5.54 9.27 -13.21
N GLY A 57 5.96 8.85 -14.40
CA GLY A 57 5.30 9.23 -15.65
C GLY A 57 5.88 8.61 -16.92
N THR A 58 5.39 7.43 -17.28
CA THR A 58 5.15 6.99 -18.68
C THR A 58 3.87 6.18 -18.75
N VAL A 59 2.79 6.75 -18.19
CA VAL A 59 1.43 6.31 -18.47
C VAL A 59 0.59 7.57 -18.69
N GLU A 60 0.28 7.84 -19.95
CA GLU A 60 -0.96 8.53 -20.33
C GLU A 60 -2.12 7.81 -19.67
N GLY A 61 -2.56 8.32 -18.52
CA GLY A 61 -3.65 7.70 -17.78
C GLY A 61 -3.64 8.09 -16.32
N ASN A 62 -4.45 9.10 -16.02
CA ASN A 62 -4.93 9.44 -14.68
C ASN A 62 -4.01 10.32 -13.80
N ARG A 63 -3.87 11.56 -14.27
CA ARG A 63 -4.02 12.73 -13.39
C ARG A 63 -5.31 12.60 -12.57
N ASN A 64 -5.22 11.98 -11.40
CA ASN A 64 -6.04 12.41 -10.28
C ASN A 64 -5.03 12.91 -9.26
N ARG A 65 -4.67 14.20 -9.33
CA ARG A 65 -5.12 15.23 -8.39
C ARG A 65 -4.92 14.77 -6.95
N LYS A 66 -4.50 15.67 -6.07
CA LYS A 66 -4.96 15.64 -4.68
C LYS A 66 -6.49 15.48 -4.73
N LYS A 67 -7.00 14.24 -4.76
CA LYS A 67 -8.40 13.93 -4.59
C LYS A 67 -8.65 14.45 -3.19
N ALA A 68 -9.52 15.45 -3.06
CA ALA A 68 -9.94 15.96 -1.77
C ALA A 68 -10.15 14.74 -0.85
N LYS A 69 -9.60 14.80 0.37
CA LYS A 69 -9.69 13.71 1.34
C LYS A 69 -11.15 13.28 1.43
N VAL A 70 -11.49 12.15 0.81
CA VAL A 70 -12.86 11.69 0.72
C VAL A 70 -13.30 11.36 2.13
N ASP A 71 -14.29 12.08 2.63
CA ASP A 71 -14.91 11.75 3.90
C ASP A 71 -15.93 10.65 3.67
N TYR A 72 -15.49 9.40 3.85
CA TYR A 72 -16.34 8.22 3.67
C TYR A 72 -17.54 8.21 4.61
N ARG A 73 -17.57 9.04 5.66
CA ARG A 73 -18.74 9.21 6.53
C ARG A 73 -19.88 9.96 5.86
N GLU A 74 -19.59 10.82 4.89
CA GLU A 74 -20.61 11.62 4.20
C GLU A 74 -21.18 10.92 2.95
N ILE A 75 -20.49 9.88 2.46
CA ILE A 75 -20.82 9.23 1.17
C ILE A 75 -21.23 7.77 1.28
N LEU A 76 -21.00 7.11 2.42
CA LEU A 76 -21.45 5.74 2.65
C LEU A 76 -22.75 5.77 3.48
N PRO A 77 -23.74 4.92 3.17
CA PRO A 77 -24.84 4.63 4.09
C PRO A 77 -24.31 4.21 5.46
N ASP A 78 -25.06 4.48 6.54
CA ASP A 78 -24.61 4.22 7.92
C ASP A 78 -24.16 2.76 8.13
N GLU A 79 -24.86 1.80 7.54
CA GLU A 79 -24.52 0.38 7.62
C GLU A 79 -23.17 0.05 6.96
N ASP A 80 -22.94 0.60 5.76
CA ASP A 80 -21.70 0.41 5.02
C ASP A 80 -20.54 1.17 5.69
N PHE A 81 -20.83 2.31 6.32
CA PHE A 81 -19.86 3.05 7.10
C PHE A 81 -19.40 2.26 8.34
N ALA A 82 -20.30 1.57 9.03
CA ALA A 82 -19.95 0.72 10.16
C ALA A 82 -19.00 -0.42 9.74
N LEU A 83 -19.33 -1.11 8.63
CA LEU A 83 -18.46 -2.11 8.01
C LEU A 83 -17.10 -1.53 7.63
N PHE A 84 -17.10 -0.38 6.95
CA PHE A 84 -15.87 0.32 6.55
C PHE A 84 -14.98 0.69 7.74
N ALA A 85 -15.57 1.21 8.81
CA ALA A 85 -14.84 1.58 10.02
C ALA A 85 -14.18 0.36 10.68
N ARG A 86 -14.89 -0.76 10.75
CA ARG A 86 -14.36 -2.02 11.30
C ARG A 86 -13.24 -2.59 10.43
N LEU A 87 -13.41 -2.63 9.12
CA LEU A 87 -12.36 -3.03 8.17
C LEU A 87 -11.12 -2.14 8.28
N ARG A 88 -11.31 -0.83 8.48
CA ARG A 88 -10.21 0.13 8.67
C ARG A 88 -9.42 -0.14 9.95
N GLN A 89 -10.11 -0.51 11.03
CA GLN A 89 -9.48 -0.88 12.28
C GLN A 89 -8.68 -2.18 12.13
N TRP A 90 -9.29 -3.23 11.57
CA TRP A 90 -8.59 -4.49 11.28
C TRP A 90 -7.32 -4.26 10.44
N ARG A 91 -7.42 -3.47 9.36
CA ARG A 91 -6.27 -3.13 8.51
C ARG A 91 -5.14 -2.47 9.29
N LYS A 92 -5.47 -1.60 10.27
CA LYS A 92 -4.47 -0.93 11.11
C LYS A 92 -3.75 -1.94 12.00
N GLU A 93 -4.49 -2.85 12.61
CA GLU A 93 -3.96 -3.91 13.47
C GLU A 93 -3.06 -4.86 12.69
N THR A 94 -3.50 -5.34 11.53
CA THR A 94 -2.71 -6.23 10.66
C THR A 94 -1.44 -5.54 10.14
N ALA A 95 -1.54 -4.27 9.73
CA ALA A 95 -0.38 -3.52 9.26
C ALA A 95 0.68 -3.36 10.37
N ALA A 96 0.22 -3.08 11.59
CA ALA A 96 1.09 -2.98 12.76
C ALA A 96 1.74 -4.33 13.10
N SER A 97 0.99 -5.44 13.07
CA SER A 97 1.55 -6.77 13.35
C SER A 97 2.56 -7.23 12.29
N GLU A 98 2.37 -6.82 11.04
CA GLU A 98 3.27 -7.19 9.93
C GLU A 98 4.41 -6.19 9.70
N GLY A 99 4.43 -5.06 10.42
CA GLY A 99 5.42 -4.00 10.21
C GLY A 99 5.33 -3.32 8.84
N THR A 100 4.14 -3.34 8.20
CA THR A 100 3.92 -2.76 6.87
C THR A 100 3.02 -1.53 6.95
N ALA A 101 3.00 -0.74 5.87
CA ALA A 101 2.10 0.40 5.80
C ALA A 101 0.64 -0.05 5.55
N VAL A 102 -0.33 0.62 6.18
CA VAL A 102 -1.76 0.26 6.08
C VAL A 102 -2.28 0.17 4.64
N TYR A 103 -1.81 1.06 3.75
CA TYR A 103 -2.24 1.08 2.34
C TYR A 103 -1.75 -0.14 1.54
N THR A 104 -0.71 -0.82 2.02
CA THR A 104 -0.17 -2.03 1.38
C THR A 104 -1.16 -3.20 1.50
N ILE A 105 -1.91 -3.27 2.60
CA ILE A 105 -2.96 -4.28 2.80
C ILE A 105 -4.15 -3.95 1.89
N PHE A 106 -4.86 -2.85 2.13
CA PHE A 106 -5.93 -2.34 1.24
C PHE A 106 -5.97 -0.81 1.26
N THR A 107 -6.35 -0.19 0.15
CA THR A 107 -6.61 1.27 0.12
C THR A 107 -7.96 1.60 0.78
N ASN A 108 -8.20 2.86 1.14
CA ASN A 108 -9.52 3.26 1.66
C ASN A 108 -10.62 3.04 0.62
N GLU A 109 -10.32 3.27 -0.65
CA GLU A 109 -11.26 3.03 -1.75
C GLU A 109 -11.63 1.55 -1.86
N GLN A 110 -10.64 0.65 -1.72
CA GLN A 110 -10.88 -0.78 -1.67
C GLN A 110 -11.73 -1.19 -0.48
N LEU A 111 -11.44 -0.68 0.73
CA LEU A 111 -12.25 -0.98 1.91
C LEU A 111 -13.69 -0.47 1.77
N ALA A 112 -13.90 0.71 1.18
CA ALA A 112 -15.23 1.25 0.94
C ALA A 112 -16.00 0.43 -0.11
N GLN A 113 -15.32 -0.04 -1.16
CA GLN A 113 -15.91 -0.96 -2.15
C GLN A 113 -16.25 -2.32 -1.52
N ILE A 114 -15.40 -2.87 -0.65
CA ILE A 114 -15.69 -4.10 0.10
C ILE A 114 -16.92 -3.91 0.99
N ALA A 115 -16.99 -2.79 1.72
CA ALA A 115 -18.11 -2.49 2.61
C ALA A 115 -19.44 -2.37 1.84
N GLY A 116 -19.46 -1.69 0.69
CA GLY A 116 -20.68 -1.53 -0.11
C GLY A 116 -21.06 -2.78 -0.92
N LYS A 117 -20.09 -3.55 -1.43
CA LYS A 117 -20.36 -4.77 -2.22
C LYS A 117 -20.61 -6.02 -1.37
N ARG A 118 -20.13 -6.04 -0.12
CA ARG A 118 -20.25 -7.15 0.84
C ARG A 118 -19.96 -8.54 0.21
N PRO A 119 -18.78 -8.74 -0.39
CA PRO A 119 -18.45 -10.00 -1.06
C PRO A 119 -18.49 -11.18 -0.08
N GLU A 120 -19.06 -12.30 -0.52
CA GLU A 120 -19.23 -13.51 0.30
C GLU A 120 -18.15 -14.57 0.02
N ASN A 121 -17.30 -14.35 -0.98
CA ASN A 121 -16.26 -15.29 -1.37
C ASN A 121 -15.04 -14.58 -1.99
N LYS A 122 -13.96 -15.34 -2.20
CA LYS A 122 -12.70 -14.86 -2.77
C LYS A 122 -12.89 -14.27 -4.18
N ALA A 123 -13.79 -14.85 -4.99
CA ALA A 123 -14.08 -14.34 -6.33
C ALA A 123 -14.72 -12.93 -6.29
N GLY A 124 -15.66 -12.71 -5.37
CA GLY A 124 -16.26 -11.38 -5.18
C GLY A 124 -15.25 -10.32 -4.70
N LEU A 125 -14.25 -10.71 -3.92
CA LEU A 125 -13.12 -9.82 -3.57
C LEU A 125 -12.24 -9.50 -4.79
N GLN A 126 -12.05 -10.46 -5.70
CA GLN A 126 -11.25 -10.31 -6.91
C GLN A 126 -11.87 -9.35 -7.94
N GLU A 127 -13.19 -9.20 -7.93
CA GLU A 127 -13.91 -8.23 -8.78
C GLU A 127 -13.67 -6.77 -8.37
N ILE A 128 -13.07 -6.53 -7.21
CA ILE A 128 -12.77 -5.17 -6.73
C ILE A 128 -11.45 -4.70 -7.34
N ALA A 129 -11.53 -3.61 -8.10
CA ALA A 129 -10.38 -3.05 -8.81
C ALA A 129 -9.17 -2.80 -7.89
N GLY A 130 -8.00 -3.29 -8.33
CA GLY A 130 -6.73 -3.16 -7.62
C GLY A 130 -6.51 -4.15 -6.48
N ILE A 131 -7.43 -5.09 -6.22
CA ILE A 131 -7.18 -6.24 -5.35
C ILE A 131 -6.57 -7.36 -6.20
N GLY A 132 -5.26 -7.59 -6.03
CA GLY A 132 -4.55 -8.67 -6.71
C GLY A 132 -4.64 -10.00 -5.96
N THR A 133 -4.30 -11.10 -6.65
CA THR A 133 -4.31 -12.47 -6.10
C THR A 133 -3.51 -12.61 -4.81
N ALA A 134 -2.31 -12.01 -4.73
CA ALA A 134 -1.48 -12.04 -3.52
C ALA A 134 -2.18 -11.48 -2.26
N LYS A 135 -3.05 -10.47 -2.41
CA LYS A 135 -3.84 -9.92 -1.30
C LYS A 135 -5.00 -10.83 -0.93
N ILE A 136 -5.62 -11.48 -1.92
CA ILE A 136 -6.72 -12.42 -1.72
C ILE A 136 -6.22 -13.65 -0.97
N ASP A 137 -5.13 -14.25 -1.46
CA ASP A 137 -4.55 -15.45 -0.86
C ASP A 137 -4.19 -15.22 0.61
N LYS A 138 -3.71 -14.02 0.93
CA LYS A 138 -3.26 -13.68 2.27
C LYS A 138 -4.36 -13.18 3.21
N TYR A 139 -5.31 -12.38 2.73
CA TYR A 139 -6.23 -11.64 3.60
C TYR A 139 -7.70 -12.00 3.42
N ALA A 140 -8.09 -12.70 2.34
CA ALA A 140 -9.50 -12.91 2.02
C ALA A 140 -10.25 -13.65 3.11
N ASP A 141 -9.66 -14.71 3.69
CA ASP A 141 -10.34 -15.51 4.71
C ASP A 141 -10.67 -14.68 5.96
N THR A 142 -9.77 -13.78 6.36
CA THR A 142 -10.00 -12.87 7.50
C THR A 142 -11.03 -11.79 7.17
N VAL A 143 -10.96 -11.20 5.97
CA VAL A 143 -11.92 -10.17 5.54
C VAL A 143 -13.33 -10.75 5.42
N LEU A 144 -13.48 -11.93 4.81
CA LEU A 144 -14.77 -12.60 4.67
C LEU A 144 -15.36 -12.98 6.04
N ALA A 145 -14.53 -13.42 6.98
CA ALA A 145 -14.97 -13.68 8.35
C ALA A 145 -15.52 -12.41 9.04
N LEU A 146 -14.82 -11.28 8.90
CA LEU A 146 -15.29 -9.99 9.45
C LEU A 146 -16.61 -9.53 8.82
N LEU A 147 -16.76 -9.70 7.50
CA LEU A 147 -18.02 -9.37 6.81
C LEU A 147 -19.17 -10.25 7.32
N ALA A 148 -18.94 -11.55 7.49
CA ALA A 148 -19.94 -12.48 8.01
C ALA A 148 -20.35 -12.13 9.44
N GLU A 149 -19.39 -11.82 10.33
CA GLU A 149 -19.65 -11.45 11.72
C GLU A 149 -20.57 -10.21 11.81
N ILE A 150 -20.25 -9.17 11.05
CA ILE A 150 -20.99 -7.89 11.11
C ILE A 150 -22.38 -8.02 10.47
N ASN A 151 -22.48 -8.75 9.35
CA ASN A 151 -23.78 -9.04 8.74
C ASN A 151 -24.70 -9.81 9.71
N GLN A 152 -24.15 -10.69 10.55
CA GLN A 152 -24.93 -11.38 11.59
C GLN A 152 -25.36 -10.43 12.72
N GLN A 153 -24.46 -9.56 13.18
CA GLN A 153 -24.77 -8.54 14.20
C GLN A 153 -25.89 -7.59 13.75
N GLN A 154 -25.94 -7.25 12.46
CA GLN A 154 -26.99 -6.41 11.87
C GLN A 154 -28.35 -7.10 11.72
N ARG A 155 -28.41 -8.44 11.70
CA ARG A 155 -29.69 -9.18 11.59
C ARG A 155 -30.37 -9.41 12.94
N ILE A 156 -29.68 -9.11 14.03
CA ILE A 156 -30.13 -9.34 15.41
C ILE A 156 -30.53 -8.02 16.10
N ALA A 157 -30.16 -6.88 15.52
CA ALA A 157 -30.54 -5.53 15.95
C ALA A 157 -31.77 -5.03 15.19
#